data_AF-A0A1F8H0M8-F1
#
_entry.id   AF-A0A1F8H0M8-F1
#
_cell.length_a   1.000
_cell.length_b   1.000
_cell.length_c   1.000
_cell.angle_alpha   90.00
_cell.angle_beta   90.00
_cell.angle_gamma   90.00
#
_symmetry.space_group_name_H-M   'P 1'
#
loop_
_entity.id
_entity.type
_entity.pdbx_description
1 polymer ?
#
loop_
_entity_poly.entity_id
_entity_poly.type
_entity_poly.pdbx_seq_one_letter_code
_entity_poly.pdbx_strand_id
1 'polypeptide(L)'
;MIFQFSALEETAQLFDFSNFQYARIFDFIESWQSYWIFQNLKILGIFITLVLLIILVWLKIKTHKVKPKPSLIQEISPPQTAPGGPWQARWEEIKRHIDSPKEGEWKFAVIEADALMNDALKRAGFAGETMGERLQNIQSGQIQNLDALWEAHKIRNRLAHDSDYFLRYAEAKRAVSQFEKILKELGVL
;
A
#
# COMPACT_ATOMS: atom_id res chain seq x y z
N MET A 1 -51.06 36.22 -56.48
CA MET A 1 -51.27 35.65 -55.12
C MET A 1 -51.15 34.13 -55.19
N ILE A 2 -49.95 33.60 -55.51
CA ILE A 2 -49.66 32.14 -55.55
C ILE A 2 -48.17 31.93 -55.21
N PHE A 3 -47.69 32.49 -54.10
CA PHE A 3 -46.30 32.30 -53.66
C PHE A 3 -46.14 32.01 -52.17
N GLN A 4 -47.25 31.74 -51.46
CA GLN A 4 -47.21 31.44 -50.03
C GLN A 4 -47.57 29.98 -49.67
N PHE A 5 -47.93 29.15 -50.66
CA PHE A 5 -48.35 27.76 -50.41
C PHE A 5 -47.19 26.74 -50.48
N SER A 6 -46.07 27.08 -51.13
CA SER A 6 -44.95 26.13 -51.31
C SER A 6 -44.03 25.98 -50.08
N ALA A 7 -44.04 26.94 -49.16
CA ALA A 7 -43.15 26.93 -47.99
C ALA A 7 -43.66 26.03 -46.84
N LEU A 8 -44.95 25.67 -46.84
CA LEU A 8 -45.55 24.83 -45.79
C LEU A 8 -45.43 23.32 -46.09
N GLU A 9 -45.25 22.93 -47.34
CA GLU A 9 -45.03 21.52 -47.73
C GLU A 9 -43.59 21.04 -47.46
N GLU A 10 -42.58 21.93 -47.57
CA GLU A 10 -41.18 21.59 -47.26
C GLU A 10 -40.96 21.35 -45.74
N THR A 11 -41.67 22.07 -44.87
CA THR A 11 -41.56 21.89 -43.42
C THR A 11 -42.17 20.59 -42.91
N ALA A 12 -43.13 20.01 -43.64
CA ALA A 12 -43.73 18.72 -43.29
C ALA A 12 -42.77 17.54 -43.54
N GLN A 13 -41.92 17.64 -44.56
CA GLN A 13 -40.92 16.61 -44.87
C GLN A 13 -39.77 16.60 -43.86
N LEU A 14 -39.36 17.75 -43.32
CA LEU A 14 -38.29 17.84 -42.32
C LEU A 14 -38.70 17.30 -40.94
N PHE A 15 -39.99 17.31 -40.60
CA PHE A 15 -40.51 16.77 -39.34
C PHE A 15 -40.66 15.24 -39.34
N ASP A 16 -40.67 14.62 -40.52
CA ASP A 16 -40.85 13.16 -40.69
C ASP A 16 -39.52 12.39 -40.54
N PHE A 17 -38.40 12.99 -40.94
CA PHE A 17 -37.08 12.33 -40.88
C PHE A 17 -36.55 12.11 -39.46
N SER A 18 -36.77 13.04 -38.53
CA SER A 18 -36.36 12.85 -37.13
C SER A 18 -37.20 11.75 -36.47
N ASN A 19 -38.51 11.81 -36.64
CA ASN A 19 -39.45 10.85 -36.04
C ASN A 19 -39.23 9.42 -36.57
N PHE A 20 -38.90 9.26 -37.85
CA PHE A 20 -38.60 7.96 -38.46
C PHE A 20 -37.27 7.35 -37.96
N GLN A 21 -36.27 8.17 -37.65
CA GLN A 21 -35.02 7.68 -37.06
C GLN A 21 -35.17 7.30 -35.60
N TYR A 22 -35.90 8.09 -34.81
CA TYR A 22 -36.18 7.74 -33.42
C TYR A 22 -37.07 6.51 -33.32
N ALA A 23 -38.14 6.40 -34.13
CA ALA A 23 -39.02 5.23 -34.15
C ALA A 23 -38.24 3.93 -34.43
N ARG A 24 -37.34 3.92 -35.41
CA ARG A 24 -36.51 2.74 -35.69
C ARG A 24 -35.55 2.37 -34.56
N ILE A 25 -35.04 3.35 -33.81
CA ILE A 25 -34.20 3.10 -32.63
C ILE A 25 -35.05 2.56 -31.47
N PHE A 26 -36.25 3.10 -31.25
CA PHE A 26 -37.19 2.60 -30.24
C PHE A 26 -37.69 1.19 -30.57
N ASP A 27 -38.08 0.92 -31.81
CA ASP A 27 -38.50 -0.40 -32.29
C ASP A 27 -37.37 -1.44 -32.14
N PHE A 28 -36.13 -1.01 -32.42
CA PHE A 28 -34.96 -1.85 -32.18
C PHE A 28 -34.73 -2.10 -30.68
N ILE A 29 -34.86 -1.08 -29.83
CA ILE A 29 -34.74 -1.18 -28.36
C ILE A 29 -35.86 -2.06 -27.77
N GLU A 30 -37.07 -2.05 -28.32
CA GLU A 30 -38.20 -2.86 -27.86
C GLU A 30 -38.25 -4.26 -28.47
N SER A 31 -37.44 -4.52 -29.51
CA SER A 31 -37.40 -5.84 -30.15
C SER A 31 -36.93 -6.94 -29.20
N TRP A 32 -37.48 -8.15 -29.32
CA TRP A 32 -37.07 -9.29 -28.50
C TRP A 32 -35.57 -9.59 -28.59
N GLN A 33 -34.92 -9.27 -29.73
CA GLN A 33 -33.49 -9.46 -29.91
C GLN A 33 -32.66 -8.51 -29.04
N SER A 34 -33.08 -7.26 -28.85
CA SER A 34 -32.38 -6.31 -27.96
C SER A 34 -32.44 -6.78 -26.51
N TYR A 35 -33.60 -7.28 -26.05
CA TYR A 35 -33.76 -7.79 -24.69
C TYR A 35 -32.74 -8.89 -24.39
N TRP A 36 -32.60 -9.87 -25.28
CA TRP A 36 -31.60 -10.93 -25.14
C TRP A 36 -30.17 -10.40 -25.16
N ILE A 37 -29.86 -9.41 -26.02
CA ILE A 37 -28.53 -8.77 -26.05
C ILE A 37 -28.23 -8.08 -24.71
N PHE A 38 -29.17 -7.32 -24.16
CA PHE A 38 -29.00 -6.64 -22.87
C PHE A 38 -28.82 -7.62 -21.70
N GLN A 39 -29.54 -8.75 -21.69
CA GLN A 39 -29.36 -9.77 -20.65
C GLN A 39 -27.97 -10.42 -20.72
N ASN A 40 -27.50 -10.77 -21.92
CA ASN A 40 -26.16 -11.33 -22.10
C ASN A 40 -25.05 -10.33 -21.70
N LEU A 41 -25.21 -9.04 -22.03
CA LEU A 41 -24.27 -8.00 -21.61
C LEU A 41 -24.20 -7.84 -20.08
N LYS A 42 -25.33 -7.94 -19.38
CA LYS A 42 -25.38 -7.90 -17.90
C LYS A 42 -24.66 -9.10 -17.29
N ILE A 43 -24.94 -10.31 -17.80
CA ILE A 43 -24.28 -11.55 -17.34
C ILE A 43 -22.77 -11.46 -17.58
N LEU A 44 -22.35 -10.98 -18.75
CA LEU A 44 -20.95 -10.76 -19.08
C LEU A 44 -20.30 -9.74 -18.12
N GLY A 45 -20.98 -8.65 -17.79
CA GLY A 45 -20.49 -7.66 -16.83
C GLY A 45 -20.30 -8.21 -15.42
N ILE A 46 -21.24 -9.03 -14.94
CA ILE A 46 -21.13 -9.72 -13.65
C ILE A 46 -19.93 -10.67 -13.65
N PHE A 47 -19.76 -11.43 -14.74
CA PHE A 47 -18.64 -12.35 -14.87
C PHE A 47 -17.29 -11.62 -14.86
N ILE A 48 -17.15 -10.53 -15.62
CA ILE A 48 -15.94 -9.69 -15.62
C ILE A 48 -15.65 -9.16 -14.20
N THR A 49 -16.68 -8.70 -13.49
CA THR A 49 -16.55 -8.19 -12.12
C THR A 49 -16.04 -9.26 -11.16
N LEU A 50 -16.56 -10.48 -11.24
CA LEU A 50 -16.11 -11.61 -10.42
C LEU A 50 -14.65 -11.97 -10.74
N VAL A 51 -14.27 -12.00 -12.01
CA VAL A 51 -12.89 -12.26 -12.45
C VAL A 51 -11.93 -11.19 -11.90
N LEU A 52 -12.29 -9.91 -11.99
CA LEU A 52 -11.49 -8.82 -11.42
C LEU A 52 -11.34 -8.95 -9.90
N LEU A 53 -12.41 -9.33 -9.18
CA LEU A 53 -12.36 -9.54 -7.74
C LEU A 53 -11.41 -10.69 -7.37
N ILE A 54 -11.49 -11.81 -8.10
CA ILE A 54 -10.57 -12.95 -7.93
C ILE A 54 -9.12 -12.52 -8.18
N ILE A 55 -8.86 -11.74 -9.23
CA ILE A 55 -7.52 -11.21 -9.55
C ILE A 55 -7.02 -10.30 -8.42
N LEU A 56 -7.86 -9.39 -7.89
CA LEU A 56 -7.48 -8.50 -6.78
C LEU A 56 -7.14 -9.27 -5.50
N VAL A 57 -7.94 -10.28 -5.15
CA VAL A 57 -7.67 -11.17 -4.00
C VAL A 57 -6.36 -11.93 -4.22
N TRP A 58 -6.14 -12.47 -5.42
CA TRP A 58 -4.90 -13.16 -5.77
C TRP A 58 -3.68 -12.23 -5.70
N LEU A 59 -3.79 -10.99 -6.17
CA LEU A 59 -2.72 -9.99 -6.07
C LEU A 59 -2.38 -9.68 -4.62
N LYS A 60 -3.39 -9.46 -3.76
CA LYS A 60 -3.21 -9.27 -2.30
C LYS A 60 -2.47 -10.46 -1.66
N ILE A 61 -2.88 -11.69 -1.96
CA ILE A 61 -2.23 -12.90 -1.43
C ILE A 61 -0.80 -13.04 -1.97
N LYS A 62 -0.57 -12.72 -3.25
CA LYS A 62 0.75 -12.79 -3.87
C LYS A 62 1.70 -11.73 -3.32
N THR A 63 1.22 -10.52 -2.99
CA THR A 63 2.03 -9.47 -2.36
C THR A 63 2.54 -9.86 -0.97
N HIS A 64 1.83 -10.71 -0.22
CA HIS A 64 2.34 -11.26 1.05
C HIS A 64 3.50 -12.25 0.88
N LYS A 65 3.79 -12.73 -0.34
CA LYS A 65 4.95 -13.59 -0.64
C LYS A 65 6.09 -12.84 -1.32
N VAL A 66 5.90 -11.58 -1.68
CA VAL A 66 6.97 -10.73 -2.19
C VAL A 66 7.60 -10.05 -0.98
N LYS A 67 8.62 -10.69 -0.40
CA LYS A 67 9.60 -9.96 0.39
C LYS A 67 10.03 -8.76 -0.48
N PRO A 68 10.03 -7.51 0.04
CA PRO A 68 10.51 -6.38 -0.74
C PRO A 68 11.87 -6.77 -1.31
N LYS A 69 11.98 -6.80 -2.63
CA LYS A 69 13.24 -7.12 -3.30
C LYS A 69 14.19 -5.99 -2.90
N PRO A 70 15.26 -6.25 -2.15
CA PRO A 70 16.17 -5.22 -1.69
C PRO A 70 17.10 -4.85 -2.85
N SER A 71 16.56 -4.35 -3.98
CA SER A 71 17.40 -4.03 -5.13
C SER A 71 18.10 -2.67 -5.01
N LEU A 72 18.06 -2.03 -3.85
CA LEU A 72 18.87 -0.86 -3.51
C LEU A 72 19.57 -0.95 -2.14
N ILE A 73 19.29 -1.99 -1.34
CA ILE A 73 20.11 -2.32 -0.17
C ILE A 73 21.13 -3.31 -0.70
N GLN A 74 22.30 -2.77 -1.07
CA GLN A 74 23.54 -3.49 -1.23
C GLN A 74 23.54 -4.73 -0.33
N GLU A 75 23.71 -5.93 -0.91
CA GLU A 75 24.00 -7.15 -0.16
C GLU A 75 25.33 -6.92 0.59
N ILE A 76 25.25 -6.27 1.74
CA ILE A 76 26.33 -6.29 2.71
C ILE A 76 26.27 -7.70 3.26
N SER A 77 27.08 -8.58 2.68
CA SER A 77 27.42 -9.86 3.28
C SER A 77 27.68 -9.61 4.76
N PRO A 78 27.08 -10.38 5.68
CA PRO A 78 27.22 -10.12 7.09
C PRO A 78 28.72 -10.01 7.42
N PRO A 79 29.17 -8.90 8.02
CA PRO A 79 30.56 -8.78 8.42
C PRO A 79 30.88 -9.94 9.36
N GLN A 80 32.08 -10.48 9.17
CA GLN A 80 32.61 -11.67 9.83
C GLN A 80 32.33 -11.62 11.33
N THR A 81 31.81 -12.74 11.85
CA THR A 81 31.54 -13.08 13.26
C THR A 81 31.97 -12.02 14.29
N ALA A 82 31.11 -11.02 14.51
CA ALA A 82 31.20 -10.19 15.69
C ALA A 82 30.94 -11.07 16.94
N PRO A 83 31.72 -10.89 18.03
CA PRO A 83 31.39 -11.54 19.30
C PRO A 83 30.03 -11.02 19.77
N GLY A 84 29.00 -11.88 19.79
CA GLY A 84 27.62 -11.51 20.12
C GLY A 84 26.54 -12.04 19.17
N GLY A 85 26.92 -12.75 18.10
CA GLY A 85 25.97 -13.42 17.20
C GLY A 85 25.28 -12.49 16.20
N PRO A 86 24.30 -13.01 15.42
CA PRO A 86 23.73 -12.28 14.29
C PRO A 86 23.00 -10.98 14.68
N TRP A 87 22.41 -10.93 15.87
CA TRP A 87 21.71 -9.76 16.39
C TRP A 87 22.67 -8.63 16.72
N GLN A 88 23.74 -8.95 17.46
CA GLN A 88 24.78 -7.97 17.80
C GLN A 88 25.43 -7.41 16.53
N ALA A 89 25.76 -8.26 15.56
CA ALA A 89 26.39 -7.81 14.31
C ALA A 89 25.50 -6.81 13.55
N ARG A 90 24.19 -7.06 13.44
CA ARG A 90 23.24 -6.10 12.85
C ARG A 90 23.11 -4.82 13.68
N TRP A 91 23.17 -4.93 15.00
CA TRP A 91 23.10 -3.76 15.89
C TRP A 91 24.34 -2.87 15.80
N GLU A 92 25.55 -3.45 15.70
CA GLU A 92 26.77 -2.69 15.47
C GLU A 92 26.72 -1.91 14.15
N GLU A 93 26.11 -2.48 13.12
CA GLU A 93 25.88 -1.80 11.84
C GLU A 93 24.95 -0.58 12.01
N ILE A 94 23.81 -0.75 12.70
CA ILE A 94 22.89 0.34 13.04
C ILE A 94 23.62 1.46 13.80
N LYS A 95 24.49 1.10 14.76
CA LYS A 95 25.30 2.08 15.50
C LYS A 95 26.26 2.84 14.58
N ARG A 96 26.92 2.15 13.64
CA ARG A 96 27.78 2.83 12.66
C ARG A 96 27.01 3.85 11.82
N HIS A 97 25.79 3.52 11.41
CA HIS A 97 24.95 4.42 10.64
C HIS A 97 24.47 5.62 11.46
N ILE A 98 24.06 5.43 12.72
CA ILE A 98 23.62 6.55 13.56
C ILE A 98 24.79 7.47 13.91
N ASP A 99 26.02 6.96 14.04
CA ASP A 99 27.19 7.79 14.38
C ASP A 99 27.79 8.53 13.16
N SER A 100 27.26 8.31 11.96
CA SER A 100 27.68 9.01 10.75
C SER A 100 27.31 10.50 10.79
N PRO A 101 28.05 11.39 10.09
CA PRO A 101 27.65 12.79 9.93
C PRO A 101 26.56 13.02 8.87
N LYS A 102 26.10 11.99 8.16
CA LYS A 102 25.17 12.10 7.03
C LYS A 102 23.73 11.77 7.42
N GLU A 103 22.79 12.62 7.03
CA GLU A 103 21.36 12.41 7.29
C GLU A 103 20.82 11.08 6.74
N GLY A 104 21.22 10.72 5.51
CA GLY A 104 20.78 9.46 4.89
C GLY A 104 21.15 8.22 5.71
N GLU A 105 22.28 8.27 6.42
CA GLU A 105 22.73 7.19 7.30
C GLU A 105 21.87 7.12 8.56
N TRP A 106 21.44 8.26 9.11
CA TRP A 106 20.49 8.29 10.22
C TRP A 106 19.13 7.70 9.84
N LYS A 107 18.63 8.03 8.64
CA LYS A 107 17.39 7.45 8.11
C LYS A 107 17.52 5.93 7.99
N PHE A 108 18.64 5.48 7.44
CA PHE A 108 18.94 4.05 7.31
C PHE A 108 19.00 3.35 8.68
N ALA A 109 19.66 3.95 9.67
CA ALA A 109 19.73 3.42 11.04
C ALA A 109 18.34 3.21 11.65
N VAL A 110 17.42 4.19 11.49
CA VAL A 110 16.04 4.07 12.02
C VAL A 110 15.25 2.98 11.31
N ILE A 111 15.37 2.88 9.99
CA ILE A 111 14.69 1.84 9.19
C ILE A 111 15.17 0.44 9.58
N GLU A 112 16.49 0.25 9.68
CA GLU A 112 17.09 -1.04 10.02
C GLU A 112 16.81 -1.42 11.50
N ALA A 113 16.82 -0.45 12.42
CA ALA A 113 16.46 -0.68 13.82
C ALA A 113 15.00 -1.12 13.99
N ASP A 114 14.06 -0.51 13.27
CA ASP A 114 12.65 -0.93 13.28
C ASP A 114 12.46 -2.33 12.69
N ALA A 115 13.18 -2.65 11.60
CA ALA A 115 13.16 -3.98 11.01
C ALA A 115 13.69 -5.06 11.98
N LEU A 116 14.81 -4.78 12.65
CA LEU A 116 15.37 -5.65 13.67
C LEU A 116 14.41 -5.83 14.85
N MET A 117 13.78 -4.75 15.32
CA MET A 117 12.76 -4.81 16.37
C MET A 117 11.55 -5.67 15.96
N ASN A 118 11.04 -5.50 14.74
CA ASN A 118 9.92 -6.31 14.25
C ASN A 118 10.27 -7.81 14.25
N ASP A 119 11.49 -8.17 13.82
CA ASP A 119 11.97 -9.54 13.90
C ASP A 119 12.05 -10.04 15.36
N ALA A 120 12.49 -9.20 16.29
CA ALA A 120 12.62 -9.55 17.71
C ALA A 120 11.25 -9.82 18.34
N LEU A 121 10.29 -8.91 18.13
CA LEU A 121 8.91 -9.08 18.58
C LEU A 121 8.24 -10.30 17.94
N LYS A 122 8.61 -10.65 16.71
CA LYS A 122 8.17 -11.90 16.07
C LYS A 122 8.70 -13.14 16.77
N ARG A 123 9.97 -13.15 17.14
CA ARG A 123 10.56 -14.27 17.89
C ARG A 123 10.03 -14.36 19.33
N ALA A 124 9.66 -13.22 19.92
CA ALA A 124 9.03 -13.15 21.24
C ALA A 124 7.56 -13.62 21.25
N GLY A 125 6.96 -13.92 20.09
CA GLY A 125 5.64 -14.53 20.01
C GLY A 125 4.46 -13.55 19.97
N PHE A 126 4.71 -12.24 19.79
CA PHE A 126 3.63 -11.28 19.56
C PHE A 126 2.88 -11.63 18.25
N ALA A 127 1.62 -11.25 18.10
CA ALA A 127 0.81 -11.58 16.91
C ALA A 127 0.66 -10.35 16.00
N GLY A 128 0.63 -10.54 14.68
CA GLY A 128 0.43 -9.47 13.70
C GLY A 128 1.28 -9.65 12.44
N GLU A 129 0.72 -9.31 11.27
CA GLU A 129 1.41 -9.44 9.98
C GLU A 129 2.39 -8.29 9.75
N THR A 130 2.08 -7.12 10.29
CA THR A 130 2.91 -5.91 10.21
C THR A 130 3.43 -5.50 11.59
N MET A 131 4.47 -4.68 11.62
CA MET A 131 4.97 -4.07 12.85
C MET A 131 3.85 -3.29 13.57
N GLY A 132 3.06 -2.50 12.83
CA GLY A 132 1.94 -1.74 13.41
C GLY A 132 0.85 -2.62 14.04
N GLU A 133 0.42 -3.68 13.35
CA GLU A 133 -0.53 -4.66 13.91
C GLU A 133 0.05 -5.36 15.15
N ARG A 134 1.34 -5.69 15.11
CA ARG A 134 2.03 -6.30 16.23
C ARG A 134 2.06 -5.41 17.46
N LEU A 135 2.36 -4.13 17.27
CA LEU A 135 2.31 -3.13 18.34
C LEU A 135 0.89 -2.92 18.89
N GLN A 136 -0.16 -3.02 18.06
CA GLN A 136 -1.55 -2.91 18.50
C GLN A 136 -1.97 -4.09 19.39
N ASN A 137 -1.44 -5.28 19.11
CA ASN A 137 -1.78 -6.50 19.85
C ASN A 137 -1.00 -6.66 21.17
N ILE A 138 0.03 -5.84 21.40
CA ILE A 138 0.78 -5.85 22.67
C ILE A 138 -0.08 -5.20 23.76
N GLN A 139 -0.33 -5.96 24.82
CA GLN A 139 -1.06 -5.46 25.99
C GLN A 139 -0.16 -4.57 26.85
N SER A 140 -0.76 -3.56 27.47
CA SER A 140 -0.08 -2.68 28.43
C SER A 140 0.65 -3.49 29.51
N GLY A 141 1.94 -3.22 29.69
CA GLY A 141 2.78 -3.90 30.68
C GLY A 141 3.56 -5.12 30.17
N GLN A 142 3.31 -5.61 28.95
CA GLN A 142 4.13 -6.69 28.36
C GLN A 142 5.48 -6.22 27.85
N ILE A 143 5.58 -4.94 27.47
CA ILE A 143 6.81 -4.27 27.05
C ILE A 143 6.90 -2.96 27.81
N GLN A 144 8.09 -2.65 28.32
CA GLN A 144 8.32 -1.36 28.94
C GLN A 144 8.24 -0.25 27.90
N ASN A 145 7.44 0.77 28.21
CA ASN A 145 7.37 2.01 27.43
C ASN A 145 6.91 1.78 25.99
N LEU A 146 5.83 1.00 25.81
CA LEU A 146 5.21 0.72 24.50
C LEU A 146 4.91 1.99 23.69
N ASP A 147 4.53 3.09 24.34
CA ASP A 147 4.31 4.38 23.67
C ASP A 147 5.58 4.91 23.01
N ALA A 148 6.73 4.80 23.68
CA ALA A 148 8.02 5.20 23.12
C ALA A 148 8.39 4.35 21.89
N LEU A 149 8.04 3.06 21.89
CA LEU A 149 8.21 2.18 20.73
C LEU A 149 7.31 2.62 19.56
N TRP A 150 6.06 2.98 19.86
CA TRP A 150 5.13 3.54 18.86
C TRP A 150 5.65 4.85 18.26
N GLU A 151 6.21 5.76 19.06
CA GLU A 151 6.82 6.99 18.55
C GLU A 151 7.98 6.71 17.60
N ALA A 152 8.88 5.78 17.96
CA ALA A 152 9.98 5.36 17.09
C ALA A 152 9.47 4.77 15.76
N HIS A 153 8.47 3.90 15.83
CA HIS A 153 7.85 3.30 14.65
C HIS A 153 7.19 4.35 13.74
N LYS A 154 6.54 5.37 14.31
CA LYS A 154 5.95 6.48 13.53
C LYS A 154 7.00 7.27 12.76
N ILE A 155 8.18 7.48 13.33
CA ILE A 155 9.30 8.13 12.64
C ILE A 155 9.71 7.28 11.43
N ARG A 156 9.86 5.96 11.61
CA ARG A 156 10.13 5.05 10.49
C ARG A 156 9.04 5.10 9.42
N ASN A 157 7.76 5.09 9.81
CA ASN A 157 6.66 5.15 8.86
C ASN A 157 6.66 6.44 8.05
N ARG A 158 7.01 7.58 8.68
CA ARG A 158 7.16 8.84 7.97
C ARG A 158 8.27 8.76 6.91
N LEU A 159 9.43 8.18 7.25
CA LEU A 159 10.52 7.96 6.30
C LEU A 159 10.13 7.08 5.10
N ALA A 160 9.20 6.14 5.30
CA ALA A 160 8.73 5.26 4.23
C ALA A 160 7.70 5.93 3.30
N HIS A 161 6.97 6.94 3.79
CA HIS A 161 5.91 7.60 3.05
C HIS A 161 6.35 8.93 2.42
N ASP A 162 7.28 9.62 3.07
CA ASP A 162 7.79 10.93 2.68
C ASP A 162 9.30 10.84 2.41
N SER A 163 9.65 10.81 1.12
CA SER A 163 11.05 10.74 0.66
C SER A 163 11.85 12.00 1.01
N ASP A 164 11.16 13.14 1.13
CA ASP A 164 11.78 14.44 1.37
C ASP A 164 11.80 14.80 2.87
N TYR A 165 11.33 13.89 3.74
CA TYR A 165 11.30 14.12 5.18
C TYR A 165 12.71 14.37 5.72
N PHE A 166 12.95 15.57 6.24
CA PHE A 166 14.20 15.89 6.90
C PHE A 166 14.25 15.30 8.31
N LEU A 167 15.11 14.30 8.52
CA LEU A 167 15.25 13.64 9.82
C LEU A 167 16.35 14.30 10.64
N ARG A 168 15.98 14.94 11.76
CA ARG A 168 16.94 15.53 12.69
C ARG A 168 17.73 14.43 13.42
N TYR A 169 19.04 14.61 13.56
CA TYR A 169 19.91 13.67 14.28
C TYR A 169 19.38 13.29 15.68
N ALA A 170 18.93 14.28 16.46
CA ALA A 170 18.40 14.03 17.80
C ALA A 170 17.13 13.15 17.80
N GLU A 171 16.31 13.26 16.77
CA GLU A 171 15.11 12.43 16.59
C GLU A 171 15.49 11.00 16.21
N ALA A 172 16.41 10.85 15.25
CA ALA A 172 16.95 9.55 14.85
C ALA A 172 17.60 8.82 16.05
N LYS A 173 18.46 9.52 16.80
CA LYS A 173 19.14 8.96 17.98
C LYS A 173 18.16 8.54 19.06
N ARG A 174 17.11 9.32 19.28
CA ARG A 174 16.04 8.97 20.23
C ARG A 174 15.32 7.69 19.80
N ALA A 175 14.93 7.59 18.53
CA ALA A 175 14.24 6.41 18.00
C ALA A 175 15.11 5.15 18.11
N VAL A 176 16.37 5.22 17.67
CA VAL A 176 17.33 4.10 17.78
C VAL A 176 17.53 3.68 19.24
N SER A 177 17.66 4.63 20.16
CA SER A 177 17.80 4.32 21.60
C SER A 177 16.55 3.65 22.19
N GLN A 178 15.35 4.01 21.71
CA GLN A 178 14.11 3.35 22.13
C GLN A 178 14.08 1.90 21.66
N PHE A 179 14.46 1.63 20.42
CA PHE A 179 14.61 0.25 19.93
C PHE A 179 15.65 -0.53 20.73
N GLU A 180 16.80 0.07 21.03
CA GLU A 180 17.87 -0.59 21.79
C GLU A 180 17.39 -1.10 23.15
N LYS A 181 16.67 -0.26 23.89
CA LYS A 181 16.20 -0.59 25.25
C LYS A 181 15.29 -1.81 25.25
N ILE A 182 14.39 -1.88 24.28
CA ILE A 182 13.42 -2.99 24.19
C ILE A 182 14.10 -4.24 23.60
N LEU A 183 15.05 -4.11 22.68
CA LEU A 183 15.85 -5.25 22.22
C LEU A 183 16.63 -5.89 23.38
N LYS A 184 17.18 -5.07 24.29
CA LYS A 184 17.80 -5.56 25.53
C LYS A 184 16.79 -6.18 26.50
N GLU A 185 15.60 -5.57 26.64
CA GLU A 185 14.50 -6.13 27.44
C GLU A 185 14.09 -7.53 26.95
N LEU A 186 14.06 -7.74 25.63
CA LEU A 186 13.74 -9.02 25.00
C LEU A 186 14.91 -10.02 25.04
N GLY A 187 16.08 -9.63 25.53
CA GLY A 187 17.28 -10.48 25.63
C GLY A 187 17.90 -10.87 24.28
N VAL A 188 17.64 -10.09 23.21
CA VAL A 188 18.25 -10.33 21.89
C VAL A 188 19.55 -9.54 21.67
N LEU A 189 19.76 -8.49 22.46
CA LEU A 189 21.02 -7.72 22.59
C LEU A 189 21.49 -7.78 24.05
#